data_AF-A0A9C9TFJ3-F1
#
_entry.id   AF-A0A9C9TFJ3-F1
#
_cell.length_a   1.000
_cell.length_b   1.000
_cell.length_c   1.000
_cell.angle_alpha   90.00
_cell.angle_beta   90.00
_cell.angle_gamma   90.00
#
_symmetry.space_group_name_H-M   'P 1'
#
loop_
_entity.id
_entity.type
_entity.pdbx_description
1 polymer ?
#
loop_
_entity_poly.entity_id
_entity_poly.type
_entity_poly.pdbx_seq_one_letter_code
_entity_poly.pdbx_strand_id
1 'polypeptide(L)'
;MLYFSRWKTILIWLTVALGVVYAAPNLFSTQTLDEMPSFVPDNKITLGLDLQGGSYILLEIDGPSLTGERLQTLRDDARQILRTERVGYSGLSDSGTTVTVRLRDPAQADAAREALQPLVQPLSSGLLSGGTVTEVAIAEPQPGVLTLSLTDQGIAYRISTAVAQSIEVVRRRVDELGTTEPLIQRQGDDRIMVQVPGLQDPQRLKALLNQTAKLTFRLVDETASADEVARGARPPAGSELRYTNDQPPQPILVQRQVMVSGENLTDAQAGFDSQTNEAVVNIRFDTQGAQRFGAVTQQNVGRPFAIVLDDEVLSAPNIREPILGGQAQISGNFTVDSANDLAVLLRAGALPATLNIIEERTVGPGLGADSIAAGEIAGIIGSILVVAFMLAAYGFLGIIANIALVANIVMIVALLSVFGSTLTLPGIAGIVLTVGMAVDSNVLIYERIREERRAGRSVVQAIDVGFQKALATIIDANITTLIAAVVLFSLGSGPVRGFAVTLAFGIVTTVFTAFTLTRWLMAEWVRRKRPKELPKGFLHLVPDVTKIPFMAIRKWTFAASIAASIAALVGFATLSMNYGIDFTGGTLIEVQAKG
;
A
#
# COMPACT_ATOMS: atom_id res chain seq x y z
N MET A 1 -44.40 -23.75 -5.43
CA MET A 1 -43.09 -23.55 -4.77
C MET A 1 -42.66 -22.07 -4.67
N LEU A 2 -43.58 -21.09 -4.72
CA LEU A 2 -43.34 -19.68 -4.29
C LEU A 2 -43.51 -19.49 -2.76
N TYR A 3 -43.33 -20.57 -1.98
CA TYR A 3 -43.46 -20.53 -0.52
C TYR A 3 -42.07 -20.31 0.09
N PHE A 4 -41.80 -19.07 0.47
CA PHE A 4 -40.66 -18.76 1.32
C PHE A 4 -41.01 -19.13 2.76
N SER A 5 -40.12 -19.86 3.44
CA SER A 5 -40.26 -20.04 4.88
C SER A 5 -40.07 -18.68 5.56
N ARG A 6 -40.73 -18.48 6.72
CA ARG A 6 -40.60 -17.22 7.49
C ARG A 6 -39.13 -16.88 7.76
N TRP A 7 -38.32 -17.90 8.07
CA TRP A 7 -36.87 -17.78 8.24
C TRP A 7 -36.15 -17.25 7.00
N LYS A 8 -36.47 -17.76 5.80
CA LYS A 8 -35.86 -17.26 4.55
C LYS A 8 -36.25 -15.81 4.28
N THR A 9 -37.51 -15.43 4.52
CA THR A 9 -37.95 -14.04 4.36
C THR A 9 -37.26 -13.10 5.35
N ILE A 10 -37.13 -13.50 6.61
CA ILE A 10 -36.40 -12.74 7.63
C ILE A 10 -34.94 -12.57 7.21
N LEU A 11 -34.29 -13.63 6.74
CA LEU A 11 -32.89 -13.58 6.32
C LEU A 11 -32.68 -12.61 5.15
N ILE A 12 -33.54 -12.65 4.13
CA ILE A 12 -33.45 -11.74 2.96
C ILE A 12 -33.54 -10.28 3.41
N TRP A 13 -34.55 -9.94 4.21
CA TRP A 13 -34.74 -8.58 4.69
C TRP A 13 -33.69 -8.15 5.70
N LEU A 14 -33.17 -9.08 6.51
CA LEU A 14 -32.04 -8.82 7.39
C LEU A 14 -30.79 -8.48 6.57
N THR A 15 -30.49 -9.21 5.50
CA THR A 15 -29.36 -8.89 4.61
C THR A 15 -29.51 -7.51 3.97
N VAL A 16 -30.71 -7.17 3.48
CA VAL A 16 -30.96 -5.84 2.92
C VAL A 16 -30.86 -4.76 4.00
N ALA A 17 -31.40 -5.00 5.19
CA ALA A 17 -31.34 -4.06 6.32
C ALA A 17 -29.90 -3.85 6.81
N LEU A 18 -29.10 -4.91 6.93
CA LEU A 18 -27.68 -4.82 7.23
C LEU A 18 -26.96 -4.02 6.14
N GLY A 19 -27.28 -4.25 4.86
CA GLY A 19 -26.77 -3.43 3.76
C GLY A 19 -27.07 -1.94 3.95
N VAL A 20 -28.30 -1.59 4.31
CA VAL A 20 -28.67 -0.19 4.60
C VAL A 20 -27.92 0.35 5.81
N VAL A 21 -27.81 -0.42 6.90
CA VAL A 21 -27.13 0.00 8.14
C VAL A 21 -25.63 0.24 7.89
N TYR A 22 -24.94 -0.65 7.18
CA TYR A 22 -23.52 -0.46 6.84
C TYR A 22 -23.28 0.56 5.74
N ALA A 23 -24.28 0.88 4.93
CA ALA A 23 -24.19 1.96 3.94
C ALA A 23 -24.52 3.35 4.53
N ALA A 24 -25.35 3.41 5.59
CA ALA A 24 -25.83 4.64 6.21
C ALA A 24 -24.73 5.64 6.64
N PRO A 25 -23.56 5.23 7.16
CA PRO A 25 -22.49 6.15 7.56
C PRO A 25 -21.99 7.02 6.41
N ASN A 26 -22.14 6.56 5.17
CA ASN A 26 -21.74 7.32 3.99
C ASN A 26 -22.67 8.52 3.71
N LEU A 27 -23.85 8.59 4.32
CA LEU A 27 -24.82 9.69 4.14
C LEU A 27 -24.63 10.83 5.15
N PHE A 28 -23.87 10.60 6.23
CA PHE A 28 -23.68 11.57 7.31
C PHE A 28 -22.29 12.24 7.23
N SER A 29 -22.19 13.50 7.66
CA SER A 29 -20.88 14.17 7.80
C SER A 29 -20.07 13.55 8.95
N THR A 30 -18.73 13.65 8.90
CA THR A 30 -17.84 13.07 9.93
C THR A 30 -18.17 13.55 11.34
N GLN A 31 -18.50 14.84 11.49
CA GLN A 31 -18.92 15.42 12.78
C GLN A 31 -20.20 14.81 13.37
N THR A 32 -21.12 14.35 12.53
CA THR A 32 -22.39 13.76 13.01
C THR A 32 -22.21 12.28 13.39
N LEU A 33 -21.18 11.61 12.88
CA LEU A 33 -20.86 10.22 13.18
C LEU A 33 -20.10 10.08 14.50
N ASP A 34 -19.20 11.01 14.78
CA ASP A 34 -18.47 11.04 16.05
C ASP A 34 -19.39 11.24 17.28
N GLU A 35 -20.60 11.79 17.05
CA GLU A 35 -21.64 11.96 18.07
C GLU A 35 -22.60 10.74 18.19
N MET A 36 -22.48 9.74 17.31
CA MET A 36 -23.33 8.55 17.35
C MET A 36 -22.85 7.51 18.38
N PRO A 37 -23.77 6.74 18.99
CA PRO A 37 -23.39 5.69 19.92
C PRO A 37 -22.59 4.58 19.23
N SER A 38 -21.57 4.05 19.93
CA SER A 38 -20.56 3.07 19.46
C SER A 38 -21.06 1.73 18.89
N PHE A 39 -22.37 1.53 18.80
CA PHE A 39 -23.02 0.40 18.14
C PHE A 39 -23.25 0.65 16.63
N VAL A 40 -23.27 1.91 16.21
CA VAL A 40 -23.38 2.27 14.79
C VAL A 40 -22.03 2.02 14.11
N PRO A 41 -21.99 1.42 12.91
CA PRO A 41 -20.75 1.32 12.16
C PRO A 41 -20.26 2.72 11.78
N ASP A 42 -19.01 3.07 12.08
CA ASP A 42 -18.46 4.41 11.76
C ASP A 42 -17.69 4.42 10.43
N ASN A 43 -17.46 3.23 9.86
CA ASN A 43 -16.62 3.05 8.67
C ASN A 43 -17.30 3.63 7.42
N LYS A 44 -16.70 4.67 6.86
CA LYS A 44 -17.04 5.21 5.53
C LYS A 44 -16.31 4.48 4.42
N ILE A 45 -16.81 4.64 3.20
CA ILE A 45 -16.04 4.30 1.99
C ILE A 45 -14.73 5.11 2.02
N THR A 46 -13.62 4.39 1.98
CA THR A 46 -12.31 4.99 1.72
C THR A 46 -12.26 5.39 0.25
N LEU A 47 -11.97 6.66 -0.04
CA LEU A 47 -11.83 7.14 -1.41
C LEU A 47 -10.35 7.04 -1.82
N GLY A 48 -10.11 6.71 -3.08
CA GLY A 48 -8.76 6.59 -3.63
C GLY A 48 -8.14 7.94 -3.93
N LEU A 49 -6.82 7.92 -4.16
CA LEU A 49 -6.05 9.12 -4.49
C LEU A 49 -6.60 9.86 -5.72
N ASP A 50 -7.07 9.11 -6.72
CA ASP A 50 -7.68 9.67 -7.93
C ASP A 50 -8.94 10.49 -7.65
N LEU A 51 -9.57 10.32 -6.47
CA LEU A 51 -10.79 11.01 -6.06
C LEU A 51 -10.52 12.08 -5.00
N GLN A 52 -9.70 11.79 -3.99
CA GLN A 52 -9.39 12.74 -2.91
C GLN A 52 -8.26 13.73 -3.25
N GLY A 53 -7.46 13.43 -4.28
CA GLY A 53 -6.15 14.04 -4.45
C GLY A 53 -5.17 13.56 -3.37
N GLY A 54 -3.88 13.80 -3.61
CA GLY A 54 -2.80 13.46 -2.69
C GLY A 54 -1.54 13.00 -3.43
N SER A 55 -0.64 12.36 -2.69
CA SER A 55 0.62 11.81 -3.22
C SER A 55 0.70 10.29 -3.10
N TYR A 56 1.17 9.64 -4.16
CA TYR A 56 1.57 8.24 -4.24
C TYR A 56 3.06 8.19 -4.50
N ILE A 57 3.78 7.41 -3.69
CA ILE A 57 5.22 7.18 -3.85
C ILE A 57 5.50 5.69 -3.70
N LEU A 58 6.17 5.11 -4.68
CA LEU A 58 6.70 3.76 -4.62
C LEU A 58 8.20 3.81 -4.30
N LEU A 59 8.55 3.27 -3.14
CA LEU A 59 9.91 3.20 -2.62
C LEU A 59 10.46 1.79 -2.77
N GLU A 60 11.72 1.65 -3.16
CA GLU A 60 12.44 0.37 -3.24
C GLU A 60 13.63 0.40 -2.28
N ILE A 61 13.83 -0.69 -1.53
CA ILE A 61 15.00 -0.81 -0.65
C ILE A 61 16.26 -1.00 -1.49
N ASP A 62 17.31 -0.26 -1.16
CA ASP A 62 18.65 -0.47 -1.71
C ASP A 62 19.29 -1.74 -1.14
N GLY A 63 18.96 -2.89 -1.75
CA GLY A 63 19.50 -4.20 -1.39
C GLY A 63 21.04 -4.28 -1.45
N PRO A 64 21.70 -3.74 -2.49
CA PRO A 64 23.17 -3.68 -2.56
C PRO A 64 23.80 -2.94 -1.38
N SER A 65 23.29 -1.77 -1.01
CA SER A 65 23.78 -1.01 0.15
C SER A 65 23.62 -1.79 1.45
N LEU A 66 22.43 -2.38 1.67
CA LEU A 66 22.13 -3.21 2.85
C LEU A 66 23.07 -4.42 2.96
N THR A 67 23.36 -5.07 1.83
CA THR A 67 24.28 -6.22 1.77
C THR A 67 25.72 -5.79 2.06
N GLY A 68 26.14 -4.63 1.52
CA GLY A 68 27.44 -4.04 1.77
C GLY A 68 27.67 -3.69 3.24
N GLU A 69 26.71 -3.04 3.90
CA GLU A 69 26.80 -2.72 5.34
C GLU A 69 26.89 -4.01 6.17
N ARG A 70 26.09 -5.03 5.85
CA ARG A 70 26.15 -6.32 6.54
C ARG A 70 27.50 -7.01 6.40
N LEU A 71 28.12 -6.96 5.21
CA LEU A 71 29.46 -7.53 5.00
C LEU A 71 30.52 -6.81 5.82
N GLN A 72 30.43 -5.48 5.93
CA GLN A 72 31.34 -4.71 6.79
C GLN A 72 31.18 -5.10 8.25
N THR A 73 29.94 -5.21 8.75
CA THR A 73 29.69 -5.70 10.12
C THR A 73 30.22 -7.12 10.31
N LEU A 74 29.93 -8.03 9.39
CA LEU A 74 30.41 -9.42 9.47
C LEU A 74 31.93 -9.51 9.48
N ARG A 75 32.60 -8.66 8.70
CA ARG A 75 34.06 -8.52 8.68
C ARG A 75 34.59 -8.02 10.02
N ASP A 76 33.98 -6.98 10.59
CA ASP A 76 34.45 -6.39 11.84
C ASP A 76 34.17 -7.33 13.04
N ASP A 77 33.04 -8.04 13.05
CA ASP A 77 32.72 -9.10 14.01
C ASP A 77 33.73 -10.24 13.93
N ALA A 78 34.02 -10.74 12.72
CA ALA A 78 35.03 -11.77 12.50
C ALA A 78 36.40 -11.32 13.00
N ARG A 79 36.78 -10.06 12.76
CA ARG A 79 38.03 -9.48 13.27
C ARG A 79 38.08 -9.49 14.81
N GLN A 80 37.00 -9.08 15.46
CA GLN A 80 36.92 -8.99 16.92
C GLN A 80 36.98 -10.37 17.58
N ILE A 81 36.25 -11.35 17.04
CA ILE A 81 36.22 -12.73 17.53
C ILE A 81 37.60 -13.38 17.39
N LEU A 82 38.21 -13.31 16.19
CA LEU A 82 39.53 -13.90 15.95
C LEU A 82 40.62 -13.28 16.84
N ARG A 83 40.53 -11.97 17.14
CA ARG A 83 41.44 -11.30 18.06
C ARG A 83 41.25 -11.75 19.52
N THR A 84 40.02 -11.97 19.94
CA THR A 84 39.69 -12.43 21.29
C THR A 84 40.22 -13.85 21.51
N GLU A 85 40.02 -14.73 20.53
CA GLU A 85 40.48 -16.12 20.54
C GLU A 85 41.96 -16.29 20.16
N ARG A 86 42.69 -15.19 19.95
CA ARG A 86 44.13 -15.16 19.61
C ARG A 86 44.52 -15.94 18.35
N VAL A 87 43.62 -16.05 17.38
CA VAL A 87 43.90 -16.66 16.08
C VAL A 87 44.59 -15.65 15.16
N GLY A 88 45.78 -15.99 14.67
CA GLY A 88 46.57 -15.09 13.83
C GLY A 88 46.08 -15.07 12.38
N TYR A 89 45.63 -13.93 11.88
CA TYR A 89 45.27 -13.73 10.47
C TYR A 89 46.24 -12.78 9.74
N SER A 90 46.49 -13.04 8.46
CA SER A 90 47.38 -12.25 7.58
C SER A 90 46.63 -11.23 6.73
N GLY A 91 45.35 -11.48 6.44
CA GLY A 91 44.51 -10.57 5.68
C GLY A 91 43.02 -10.86 5.88
N LEU A 92 42.24 -9.79 5.92
CA LEU A 92 40.78 -9.83 6.01
C LEU A 92 40.24 -8.89 4.95
N SER A 93 39.62 -9.44 3.91
CA SER A 93 39.11 -8.67 2.77
C SER A 93 37.68 -9.09 2.44
N ASP A 94 36.82 -8.11 2.21
CA ASP A 94 35.49 -8.27 1.66
C ASP A 94 35.50 -8.11 0.14
N SER A 95 34.76 -8.95 -0.57
CA SER A 95 34.57 -8.90 -2.02
C SER A 95 33.21 -9.46 -2.40
N GLY A 96 32.41 -8.67 -3.13
CA GLY A 96 31.07 -9.05 -3.55
C GLY A 96 30.16 -9.34 -2.37
N THR A 97 29.83 -10.60 -2.15
CA THR A 97 29.00 -11.11 -1.04
C THR A 97 29.80 -11.96 -0.04
N THR A 98 31.13 -11.89 -0.10
CA THR A 98 32.01 -12.78 0.65
C THR A 98 33.05 -12.01 1.47
N VAL A 99 33.30 -12.47 2.69
CA VAL A 99 34.41 -12.04 3.53
C VAL A 99 35.44 -13.16 3.54
N THR A 100 36.64 -12.88 3.01
CA THR A 100 37.76 -13.81 2.97
C THR A 100 38.71 -13.52 4.14
N VAL A 101 38.94 -14.55 4.95
CA VAL A 101 39.90 -14.57 6.05
C VAL A 101 41.08 -15.44 5.64
N ARG A 102 42.28 -14.84 5.52
CA ARG A 102 43.52 -15.59 5.29
C ARG A 102 44.26 -15.74 6.61
N LEU A 103 44.43 -16.98 7.07
CA LEU A 103 45.15 -17.29 8.30
C LEU A 103 46.66 -17.13 8.12
N ARG A 104 47.38 -16.84 9.21
CA ARG A 104 48.85 -16.81 9.22
C ARG A 104 49.43 -18.22 9.35
N ASP A 105 48.74 -19.09 10.08
CA ASP A 105 49.08 -20.50 10.24
C ASP A 105 47.91 -21.38 9.74
N PRO A 106 48.09 -22.17 8.67
CA PRO A 106 47.07 -23.09 8.17
C PRO A 106 46.63 -24.15 9.19
N ALA A 107 47.47 -24.49 10.18
CA ALA A 107 47.13 -25.47 11.22
C ALA A 107 46.04 -24.98 12.20
N GLN A 108 45.76 -23.67 12.21
CA GLN A 108 44.72 -23.07 13.06
C GLN A 108 43.34 -22.98 12.37
N ALA A 109 43.16 -23.60 11.20
CA ALA A 109 41.91 -23.54 10.44
C ALA A 109 40.70 -24.07 11.23
N ASP A 110 40.85 -25.20 11.93
CA ASP A 110 39.76 -25.79 12.73
C ASP A 110 39.36 -24.88 13.92
N ALA A 111 40.35 -24.34 14.63
CA ALA A 111 40.13 -23.41 15.74
C ALA A 111 39.46 -22.10 15.26
N ALA A 112 39.85 -21.59 14.09
CA ALA A 112 39.23 -20.42 13.48
C ALA A 112 37.78 -20.70 13.04
N ARG A 113 37.49 -21.90 12.53
CA ARG A 113 36.14 -22.32 12.14
C ARG A 113 35.21 -22.42 13.35
N GLU A 114 35.70 -23.00 14.44
CA GLU A 114 34.96 -23.10 15.71
C GLU A 114 34.70 -21.72 16.31
N ALA A 115 35.70 -20.84 16.32
CA ALA A 115 35.55 -19.47 16.80
C ALA A 115 34.51 -18.66 16.00
N LEU A 116 34.43 -18.86 14.67
CA LEU A 116 33.50 -18.14 13.79
C LEU A 116 32.10 -18.78 13.73
N GLN A 117 31.91 -19.98 14.29
CA GLN A 117 30.64 -20.70 14.29
C GLN A 117 29.43 -19.89 14.83
N PRO A 118 29.58 -19.01 15.85
CA PRO A 118 28.49 -18.14 16.31
C PRO A 118 27.92 -17.21 15.23
N LEU A 119 28.73 -16.81 14.24
CA LEU A 119 28.29 -15.95 13.14
C LEU A 119 27.49 -16.69 12.05
N VAL A 120 27.51 -18.03 12.08
CA VAL A 120 26.92 -18.94 11.08
C VAL A 120 25.64 -19.59 11.62
N GLN A 121 25.19 -19.22 12.82
CA GLN A 121 24.01 -19.83 13.42
C GLN A 121 22.74 -19.52 12.62
N PRO A 122 21.89 -20.53 12.33
CA PRO A 122 20.66 -20.31 11.61
C PRO A 122 19.71 -19.43 12.41
N LEU A 123 19.12 -18.43 11.75
CA LEU A 123 18.09 -17.58 12.31
C LEU A 123 16.73 -18.30 12.25
N SER A 124 15.95 -18.23 13.32
CA SER A 124 14.58 -18.69 13.33
C SER A 124 13.69 -17.72 12.55
N SER A 125 13.21 -18.12 11.37
CA SER A 125 12.25 -17.34 10.59
C SER A 125 10.85 -17.52 11.18
N GLY A 126 10.47 -16.63 12.10
CA GLY A 126 9.08 -16.35 12.53
C GLY A 126 8.26 -17.52 13.09
N LEU A 127 7.41 -17.25 14.09
CA LEU A 127 6.59 -18.28 14.75
C LEU A 127 5.62 -19.02 13.80
N LEU A 128 5.24 -18.42 12.66
CA LEU A 128 4.28 -18.95 11.70
C LEU A 128 4.91 -19.71 10.51
N SER A 129 6.21 -19.53 10.24
CA SER A 129 6.88 -20.03 9.03
C SER A 129 7.70 -21.31 9.25
N GLY A 130 8.11 -21.62 10.48
CA GLY A 130 8.78 -22.88 10.83
C GLY A 130 10.12 -23.16 10.12
N GLY A 131 10.67 -22.19 9.39
CA GLY A 131 11.92 -22.34 8.65
C GLY A 131 13.12 -21.81 9.42
N THR A 132 14.25 -22.54 9.36
CA THR A 132 15.56 -22.01 9.75
C THR A 132 16.23 -21.39 8.53
N VAL A 133 16.65 -20.13 8.62
CA VAL A 133 17.37 -19.44 7.54
C VAL A 133 18.84 -19.35 7.91
N THR A 134 19.70 -19.97 7.11
CA THR A 134 21.16 -19.85 7.26
C THR A 134 21.62 -18.59 6.56
N GLU A 135 21.85 -17.52 7.32
CA GLU A 135 22.20 -16.21 6.77
C GLU A 135 23.63 -16.18 6.16
N VAL A 136 24.58 -16.77 6.88
CA VAL A 136 26.00 -16.82 6.51
C VAL A 136 26.40 -18.28 6.35
N ALA A 137 27.13 -18.61 5.29
CA ALA A 137 27.75 -19.91 5.10
C ALA A 137 29.27 -19.78 5.19
N ILE A 138 29.92 -20.76 5.83
CA ILE A 138 31.38 -20.82 5.96
C ILE A 138 31.95 -21.95 5.11
N ALA A 139 32.88 -21.61 4.22
CA ALA A 139 33.59 -22.56 3.37
C ALA A 139 35.11 -22.37 3.54
N GLU A 140 35.86 -23.44 3.27
CA GLU A 140 37.32 -23.41 3.20
C GLU A 140 37.75 -23.88 1.80
N PRO A 141 37.83 -22.97 0.81
CA PRO A 141 38.20 -23.34 -0.55
C PRO A 141 39.67 -23.79 -0.68
N GLN A 142 40.55 -23.33 0.21
CA GLN A 142 41.98 -23.69 0.25
C GLN A 142 42.46 -23.78 1.70
N PRO A 143 43.47 -24.62 2.01
CA PRO A 143 44.01 -24.75 3.36
C PRO A 143 44.45 -23.38 3.92
N GLY A 144 43.85 -22.98 5.04
CA GLY A 144 44.17 -21.71 5.70
C GLY A 144 43.47 -20.46 5.12
N VAL A 145 42.51 -20.63 4.19
CA VAL A 145 41.66 -19.55 3.67
C VAL A 145 40.19 -19.87 3.94
N LEU A 146 39.60 -19.15 4.90
CA LEU A 146 38.18 -19.27 5.24
C LEU A 146 37.39 -18.19 4.51
N THR A 147 36.24 -18.55 3.93
CA THR A 147 35.32 -17.63 3.28
C THR A 147 33.95 -17.68 3.95
N LEU A 148 33.47 -16.53 4.41
CA LEU A 148 32.12 -16.32 4.91
C LEU A 148 31.29 -15.69 3.78
N SER A 149 30.30 -16.39 3.26
CA SER A 149 29.42 -15.90 2.19
C SER A 149 28.01 -15.67 2.70
N LEU A 150 27.42 -14.52 2.37
CA LEU A 150 25.99 -14.30 2.56
C LEU A 150 25.20 -15.17 1.59
N THR A 151 24.20 -15.91 2.08
CA THR A 151 23.35 -16.75 1.23
C THR A 151 22.23 -15.93 0.60
N ASP A 152 21.74 -16.34 -0.57
CA ASP A 152 20.60 -15.67 -1.23
C ASP A 152 19.34 -15.65 -0.35
N GLN A 153 19.13 -16.73 0.42
CA GLN A 153 18.03 -16.82 1.40
C GLN A 153 18.21 -15.83 2.55
N GLY A 154 19.45 -15.65 3.04
CA GLY A 154 19.78 -14.65 4.05
C GLY A 154 19.57 -13.22 3.57
N ILE A 155 19.97 -12.92 2.33
CA ILE A 155 19.77 -11.61 1.69
C ILE A 155 18.27 -11.32 1.55
N ALA A 156 17.50 -12.25 0.98
CA ALA A 156 16.05 -12.09 0.83
C ALA A 156 15.34 -11.91 2.19
N TYR A 157 15.72 -12.69 3.21
CA TYR A 157 15.20 -12.54 4.56
C TYR A 157 15.51 -11.14 5.13
N ARG A 158 16.73 -10.63 4.96
CA ARG A 158 17.12 -9.29 5.41
C ARG A 158 16.37 -8.19 4.71
N ILE A 159 16.25 -8.25 3.38
CA ILE A 159 15.45 -7.29 2.60
C ILE A 159 14.01 -7.32 3.11
N SER A 160 13.42 -8.51 3.29
CA SER A 160 12.05 -8.61 3.79
C SER A 160 11.89 -8.02 5.20
N THR A 161 12.87 -8.22 6.08
CA THR A 161 12.84 -7.66 7.44
C THR A 161 13.02 -6.14 7.41
N ALA A 162 13.93 -5.65 6.57
CA ALA A 162 14.14 -4.22 6.34
C ALA A 162 12.87 -3.55 5.79
N VAL A 163 12.15 -4.17 4.85
CA VAL A 163 10.85 -3.67 4.38
C VAL A 163 9.84 -3.56 5.52
N ALA A 164 9.73 -4.59 6.36
CA ALA A 164 8.78 -4.56 7.48
C ALA A 164 9.10 -3.45 8.50
N GLN A 165 10.39 -3.26 8.81
CA GLN A 165 10.86 -2.20 9.71
C GLN A 165 10.70 -0.81 9.09
N SER A 166 11.05 -0.65 7.82
CA SER A 166 10.89 0.60 7.07
C SER A 166 9.44 1.02 6.98
N ILE A 167 8.49 0.08 6.81
CA ILE A 167 7.05 0.39 6.82
C ILE A 167 6.64 1.08 8.14
N GLU A 168 7.17 0.62 9.27
CA GLU A 168 6.84 1.20 10.58
C GLU A 168 7.48 2.58 10.79
N VAL A 169 8.71 2.78 10.30
CA VAL A 169 9.37 4.09 10.32
C VAL A 169 8.62 5.07 9.40
N VAL A 170 8.29 4.66 8.17
CA VAL A 170 7.53 5.45 7.21
C VAL A 170 6.16 5.80 7.78
N ARG A 171 5.47 4.87 8.44
CA ARG A 171 4.19 5.12 9.13
C ARG A 171 4.32 6.25 10.15
N ARG A 172 5.27 6.13 11.08
CA ARG A 172 5.53 7.18 12.08
C ARG A 172 5.87 8.54 11.44
N ARG A 173 6.66 8.57 10.36
CA ARG A 173 6.98 9.83 9.65
C ARG A 173 5.77 10.49 9.00
N VAL A 174 4.88 9.69 8.42
CA VAL A 174 3.68 10.21 7.74
C VAL A 174 2.60 10.62 8.74
N ASP A 175 2.45 9.89 9.85
CA ASP A 175 1.49 10.23 10.90
C ASP A 175 1.78 11.61 11.52
N GLU A 176 3.06 11.99 11.65
CA GLU A 176 3.51 13.30 12.14
C GLU A 176 3.15 14.47 11.20
N LEU A 177 2.84 14.20 9.93
CA LEU A 177 2.34 15.23 9.00
C LEU A 177 0.89 15.63 9.29
N GLY A 178 0.20 14.97 10.22
CA GLY A 178 -1.18 15.27 10.58
C GLY A 178 -2.20 14.96 9.47
N THR A 179 -1.84 14.08 8.54
CA THR A 179 -2.68 13.70 7.39
C THR A 179 -3.71 12.64 7.76
N THR A 180 -4.82 12.58 7.02
CA THR A 180 -5.85 11.56 7.19
C THR A 180 -5.34 10.21 6.66
N GLU A 181 -5.17 9.24 7.59
CA GLU A 181 -4.94 7.80 7.38
C GLU A 181 -4.11 7.43 6.13
N PRO A 182 -2.77 7.49 6.19
CA PRO A 182 -1.93 7.08 5.07
C PRO A 182 -2.03 5.57 4.82
N LEU A 183 -2.10 5.19 3.54
CA LEU A 183 -2.05 3.79 3.12
C LEU A 183 -0.61 3.39 2.82
N ILE A 184 0.01 2.69 3.76
CA ILE A 184 1.39 2.18 3.62
C ILE A 184 1.34 0.66 3.56
N GLN A 185 1.76 0.10 2.43
CA GLN A 185 1.73 -1.34 2.19
C GLN A 185 3.00 -1.82 1.51
N ARG A 186 3.38 -3.07 1.77
CA ARG A 186 4.41 -3.76 1.00
C ARG A 186 3.91 -4.03 -0.41
N GLN A 187 4.76 -3.79 -1.41
CA GLN A 187 4.52 -4.14 -2.80
C GLN A 187 5.67 -5.01 -3.30
N GLY A 188 5.44 -6.31 -3.50
CA GLY A 188 6.51 -7.25 -3.83
C GLY A 188 7.42 -7.56 -2.63
N ASP A 189 8.68 -7.91 -2.89
CA ASP A 189 9.60 -8.38 -1.86
C ASP A 189 10.43 -7.25 -1.21
N ASP A 190 10.72 -6.20 -1.99
CA ASP A 190 11.66 -5.11 -1.67
C ASP A 190 11.06 -3.69 -1.77
N ARG A 191 9.78 -3.55 -2.14
CA ARG A 191 9.13 -2.24 -2.32
C ARG A 191 8.06 -1.92 -1.29
N ILE A 192 7.88 -0.63 -1.06
CA ILE A 192 6.92 -0.03 -0.14
C ILE A 192 6.12 1.00 -0.92
N MET A 193 4.81 0.76 -1.02
CA MET A 193 3.85 1.70 -1.58
C MET A 193 3.34 2.61 -0.45
N VAL A 194 3.46 3.92 -0.64
CA VAL A 194 3.00 4.95 0.29
C VAL A 194 1.98 5.82 -0.44
N GLN A 195 0.76 5.91 0.11
CA GLN A 195 -0.27 6.82 -0.38
C GLN A 195 -0.71 7.73 0.75
N VAL A 196 -0.64 9.03 0.52
CA VAL A 196 -1.02 10.06 1.50
C VAL A 196 -2.12 10.92 0.88
N PRO A 197 -3.39 10.65 1.21
CA PRO A 197 -4.51 11.42 0.71
C PRO A 197 -4.46 12.87 1.17
N GLY A 198 -4.90 13.79 0.32
CA GLY A 198 -4.98 15.22 0.63
C GLY A 198 -3.64 15.95 0.69
N LEU A 199 -2.50 15.25 0.57
CA LEU A 199 -1.18 15.88 0.56
C LEU A 199 -0.90 16.55 -0.80
N GLN A 200 -0.78 17.87 -0.80
CA GLN A 200 -0.61 18.66 -2.03
C GLN A 200 0.85 18.76 -2.49
N ASP A 201 1.79 18.79 -1.55
CA ASP A 201 3.22 18.92 -1.86
C ASP A 201 3.98 17.59 -1.61
N PRO A 202 4.30 16.84 -2.67
CA PRO A 202 5.05 15.60 -2.56
C PRO A 202 6.52 15.83 -2.19
N GLN A 203 7.07 17.04 -2.41
CA GLN A 203 8.50 17.31 -2.17
C GLN A 203 8.83 17.25 -0.68
N ARG A 204 7.96 17.79 0.17
CA ARG A 204 8.13 17.72 1.62
C ARG A 204 8.09 16.28 2.12
N LEU A 205 7.12 15.50 1.65
CA LEU A 205 7.03 14.08 1.99
C LEU A 205 8.27 13.32 1.50
N LYS A 206 8.71 13.58 0.29
CA LYS A 206 9.94 13.00 -0.27
C LYS A 206 11.17 13.33 0.57
N ALA A 207 11.34 14.57 1.00
CA ALA A 207 12.45 14.97 1.86
C ALA A 207 12.44 14.18 3.18
N LEU A 208 11.27 14.02 3.79
CA LEU A 208 11.12 13.24 5.02
C LEU A 208 11.31 11.74 4.83
N LEU A 209 10.89 11.16 3.70
CA LEU A 209 11.00 9.72 3.45
C LEU A 209 12.38 9.29 2.95
N ASN A 210 13.11 10.17 2.27
CA ASN A 210 14.42 9.84 1.67
C ASN A 210 15.59 9.93 2.66
N GLN A 211 15.40 10.57 3.83
CA GLN A 211 16.47 10.71 4.83
C GLN A 211 16.57 9.47 5.72
N THR A 212 17.76 8.89 5.88
CA THR A 212 17.93 7.72 6.77
C THR A 212 17.76 8.09 8.23
N ALA A 213 18.09 9.32 8.62
CA ALA A 213 18.02 9.82 10.00
C ALA A 213 18.85 9.00 11.00
N LYS A 214 20.03 8.50 10.57
CA LYS A 214 20.95 7.74 11.40
C LYS A 214 21.70 8.68 12.34
N LEU A 215 21.11 8.92 13.51
CA LEU A 215 21.73 9.73 14.56
C LEU A 215 22.75 8.90 15.34
N THR A 216 23.98 9.38 15.46
CA THR A 216 25.04 8.77 16.27
C THR A 216 25.77 9.80 17.11
N PHE A 217 26.06 9.45 18.36
CA PHE A 217 26.83 10.26 19.29
C PHE A 217 28.24 9.70 19.39
N ARG A 218 29.24 10.56 19.13
CA ARG A 218 30.64 10.16 19.00
C ARG A 218 31.53 11.17 19.71
N LEU A 219 32.62 10.71 20.32
CA LEU A 219 33.62 11.61 20.89
C LEU A 219 34.43 12.26 19.76
N VAL A 220 34.77 13.53 19.94
CA VAL A 220 35.73 14.21 19.07
C VAL A 220 37.14 13.73 19.44
N ASP A 221 37.95 13.50 18.41
CA ASP A 221 39.36 13.16 18.57
C ASP A 221 40.21 14.43 18.47
N GLU A 222 40.79 14.84 19.59
CA GLU A 222 41.63 16.02 19.72
C GLU A 222 43.13 15.70 19.57
N THR A 223 43.49 14.42 19.33
CA THR A 223 44.89 14.00 19.23
C THR A 223 45.57 14.48 17.94
N ALA A 224 44.78 14.82 16.91
CA ALA A 224 45.26 15.35 15.64
C ALA A 224 44.38 16.52 15.17
N SER A 225 44.96 17.46 14.42
CA SER A 225 44.23 18.59 13.86
C SER A 225 43.33 18.14 12.70
N ALA A 226 42.04 18.43 12.78
CA ALA A 226 41.08 18.14 11.73
C ALA A 226 41.42 18.86 10.41
N ASP A 227 41.99 20.08 10.48
CA ASP A 227 42.42 20.85 9.31
C ASP A 227 43.65 20.26 8.62
N GLU A 228 44.53 19.57 9.35
CA GLU A 228 45.68 18.88 8.77
C GLU A 228 45.24 17.61 8.04
N VAL A 229 44.30 16.86 8.63
CA VAL A 229 43.68 15.69 8.00
C VAL A 229 42.88 16.10 6.75
N ALA A 230 42.15 17.21 6.81
CA ALA A 230 41.43 17.76 5.66
C ALA A 230 42.36 18.16 4.50
N ARG A 231 43.60 18.56 4.79
CA ARG A 231 44.64 18.89 3.79
C ARG A 231 45.40 17.66 3.27
N GLY A 232 44.99 16.44 3.65
CA GLY A 232 45.54 15.19 3.14
C GLY A 232 46.42 14.41 4.12
N ALA A 233 46.53 14.83 5.38
CA ALA A 233 47.17 14.01 6.41
C ALA A 233 46.33 12.77 6.71
N ARG A 234 47.00 11.66 7.06
CA ARG A 234 46.30 10.40 7.36
C ARG A 234 45.62 10.50 8.73
N PRO A 235 44.31 10.20 8.85
CA PRO A 235 43.63 10.24 10.14
C PRO A 235 44.22 9.21 11.11
N PRO A 236 44.22 9.48 12.43
CA PRO A 236 44.56 8.52 13.46
C PRO A 236 43.74 7.22 13.35
N ALA A 237 44.33 6.11 13.78
CA ALA A 237 43.67 4.80 13.72
C ALA A 237 42.39 4.82 14.58
N GLY A 238 41.23 4.61 13.95
CA GLY A 238 39.94 4.62 14.62
C GLY A 238 39.21 5.97 14.60
N SER A 239 39.74 6.98 13.90
CA SER A 239 39.10 8.29 13.73
C SER A 239 38.75 8.55 12.26
N GLU A 240 37.74 9.37 12.04
CA GLU A 240 37.28 9.75 10.70
C GLU A 240 36.97 11.24 10.64
N LEU A 241 37.27 11.84 9.49
CA LEU A 241 37.02 13.25 9.23
C LEU A 241 35.57 13.42 8.77
N ARG A 242 34.82 14.27 9.46
CA ARG A 242 33.46 14.67 9.08
C ARG A 242 33.37 16.18 8.98
N TYR A 243 32.33 16.68 8.34
CA TYR A 243 32.12 18.11 8.12
C TYR A 243 30.84 18.58 8.80
N THR A 244 30.82 19.83 9.26
CA THR A 244 29.60 20.49 9.71
C THR A 244 28.79 21.01 8.52
N ASN A 245 27.50 21.23 8.74
CA ASN A 245 26.59 21.86 7.77
C ASN A 245 26.67 23.40 7.72
N ASP A 246 27.61 23.99 8.44
CA ASP A 246 27.84 25.43 8.40
C ASP A 246 28.43 25.86 7.05
N GLN A 247 28.27 27.14 6.71
CA GLN A 247 28.89 27.74 5.52
C GLN A 247 29.91 28.78 5.98
N PRO A 248 31.24 28.51 5.88
CA PRO A 248 31.88 27.35 5.25
C PRO A 248 31.89 26.06 6.13
N PRO A 249 31.92 24.85 5.53
CA PRO A 249 31.91 23.59 6.27
C PRO A 249 33.18 23.44 7.11
N GLN A 250 33.02 23.15 8.41
CA GLN A 250 34.16 22.98 9.30
C GLN A 250 34.52 21.49 9.44
N PRO A 251 35.79 21.09 9.25
CA PRO A 251 36.22 19.73 9.48
C PRO A 251 36.28 19.42 10.98
N ILE A 252 35.65 18.33 11.40
CA ILE A 252 35.71 17.80 12.77
C ILE A 252 36.17 16.35 12.69
N LEU A 253 37.19 16.02 13.47
CA LEU A 253 37.68 14.65 13.59
C LEU A 253 36.88 13.91 14.66
N VAL A 254 36.10 12.89 14.28
CA VAL A 254 35.27 12.11 15.19
C VAL A 254 35.79 10.68 15.30
N GLN A 255 35.63 10.06 16.46
CA GLN A 255 35.95 8.64 16.64
C GLN A 255 34.96 7.78 15.84
N ARG A 256 35.44 6.69 15.23
CA ARG A 256 34.59 5.71 14.50
C ARG A 256 33.67 4.93 15.43
N GLN A 257 34.03 4.80 16.70
CA GLN A 257 33.21 4.12 17.69
C GLN A 257 31.98 4.98 18.04
N VAL A 258 30.80 4.41 17.82
CA VAL A 258 29.53 5.02 18.25
C VAL A 258 29.35 4.77 19.75
N MET A 259 29.19 5.83 20.52
CA MET A 259 29.01 5.76 21.97
C MET A 259 27.54 5.51 22.34
N VAL A 260 26.64 6.25 21.68
CA VAL A 260 25.19 6.11 21.80
C VAL A 260 24.57 6.27 20.40
N SER A 261 23.55 5.48 20.10
CA SER A 261 22.82 5.49 18.83
C SER A 261 21.43 6.10 19.00
N GLY A 262 20.90 6.70 17.94
CA GLY A 262 19.53 7.23 17.89
C GLY A 262 18.44 6.16 18.04
N GLU A 263 18.77 4.87 17.88
CA GLU A 263 17.84 3.77 18.14
C GLU A 263 17.34 3.71 19.59
N ASN A 264 18.12 4.28 20.52
CA ASN A 264 17.75 4.36 21.94
C ASN A 264 16.94 5.62 22.27
N LEU A 265 16.44 6.37 21.29
CA LEU A 265 15.56 7.51 21.51
C LEU A 265 14.11 7.07 21.68
N THR A 266 13.47 7.60 22.72
CA THR A 266 12.04 7.41 23.00
C THR A 266 11.19 8.58 22.53
N ASP A 267 11.73 9.80 22.60
CA ASP A 267 11.03 11.01 22.21
C ASP A 267 12.03 12.08 21.72
N ALA A 268 11.54 12.95 20.84
CA ALA A 268 12.24 14.11 20.31
C ALA A 268 11.22 15.22 20.05
N GLN A 269 11.43 16.40 20.64
CA GLN A 269 10.53 17.55 20.53
C GLN A 269 11.31 18.81 20.22
N ALA A 270 10.84 19.57 19.24
CA ALA A 270 11.36 20.92 19.01
C ALA A 270 10.91 21.84 20.16
N GLY A 271 11.80 22.72 20.57
CA GLY A 271 11.53 23.73 21.59
C GLY A 271 12.43 24.95 21.39
N PHE A 272 12.41 25.83 22.40
CA PHE A 272 13.31 26.97 22.46
C PHE A 272 14.18 26.84 23.70
N ASP A 273 15.46 27.20 23.57
CA ASP A 273 16.31 27.33 24.75
C ASP A 273 15.84 28.53 25.59
N SER A 274 15.60 28.29 26.88
CA SER A 274 15.21 29.32 27.86
C SER A 274 16.21 30.47 28.02
N GLN A 275 17.48 30.28 27.66
CA GLN A 275 18.53 31.28 27.83
C GLN A 275 18.80 32.09 26.56
N THR A 276 18.92 31.41 25.41
CA THR A 276 19.30 32.04 24.14
C THR A 276 18.11 32.33 23.23
N ASN A 277 16.94 31.77 23.53
CA ASN A 277 15.73 31.81 22.69
C ASN A 277 15.96 31.26 21.27
N GLU A 278 16.96 30.39 21.11
CA GLU A 278 17.27 29.68 19.87
C GLU A 278 16.43 28.40 19.75
N ALA A 279 16.14 27.97 18.52
CA ALA A 279 15.43 26.73 18.27
C ALA A 279 16.34 25.52 18.55
N VAL A 280 15.83 24.57 19.31
CA VAL A 280 16.57 23.40 19.81
C VAL A 280 15.71 22.17 19.74
N VAL A 281 16.35 20.98 19.68
CA VAL A 281 15.63 19.70 19.75
C VAL A 281 15.93 19.02 21.07
N ASN A 282 14.91 18.89 21.91
CA ASN A 282 14.99 18.16 23.17
C ASN A 282 14.76 16.68 22.89
N ILE A 283 15.69 15.83 23.32
CA ILE A 283 15.65 14.39 23.09
C ILE A 283 15.63 13.63 24.42
N ARG A 284 14.97 12.48 24.41
CA ARG A 284 14.87 11.59 25.56
C ARG A 284 15.27 10.17 25.19
N PHE A 285 16.22 9.61 25.93
CA PHE A 285 16.66 8.24 25.76
C PHE A 285 15.77 7.24 26.52
N ASP A 286 15.77 5.99 26.05
CA ASP A 286 15.28 4.85 26.80
C ASP A 286 16.18 4.53 28.01
N THR A 287 15.81 3.53 28.81
CA THR A 287 16.58 3.17 30.01
C THR A 287 18.01 2.72 29.71
N GLN A 288 18.23 2.00 28.59
CA GLN A 288 19.55 1.50 28.20
C GLN A 288 20.43 2.63 27.65
N GLY A 289 19.87 3.48 26.78
CA GLY A 289 20.48 4.67 26.22
C GLY A 289 20.87 5.66 27.32
N ALA A 290 19.99 5.92 28.29
CA ALA A 290 20.27 6.82 29.41
C ALA A 290 21.45 6.33 30.27
N GLN A 291 21.54 5.03 30.53
CA GLN A 291 22.67 4.45 31.27
C GLN A 291 23.99 4.56 30.49
N ARG A 292 23.98 4.23 29.19
CA ARG A 292 25.16 4.35 28.32
C ARG A 292 25.61 5.81 28.18
N PHE A 293 24.66 6.71 27.94
CA PHE A 293 24.91 8.15 27.81
C PHE A 293 25.45 8.75 29.12
N GLY A 294 24.87 8.37 30.26
CA GLY A 294 25.36 8.77 31.58
C GLY A 294 26.78 8.27 31.87
N ALA A 295 27.08 7.01 31.55
CA ALA A 295 28.41 6.45 31.74
C ALA A 295 29.47 7.13 30.85
N VAL A 296 29.14 7.40 29.59
CA VAL A 296 30.05 8.07 28.64
C VAL A 296 30.29 9.52 29.05
N THR A 297 29.24 10.26 29.42
CA THR A 297 29.38 11.66 29.86
C THR A 297 30.15 11.79 31.17
N GLN A 298 29.97 10.87 32.12
CA GLN A 298 30.70 10.85 33.38
C GLN A 298 32.22 10.67 33.20
N GLN A 299 32.63 9.87 32.22
CA GLN A 299 34.05 9.58 31.95
C GLN A 299 34.73 10.64 31.08
N ASN A 300 33.96 11.50 30.40
CA ASN A 300 34.46 12.41 29.36
C ASN A 300 34.07 13.88 29.60
N VAL A 301 33.90 14.28 30.86
CA VAL A 301 33.64 15.69 31.22
C VAL A 301 34.78 16.58 30.69
N GLY A 302 34.41 17.70 30.08
CA GLY A 302 35.33 18.65 29.46
C GLY A 302 35.70 18.36 28.00
N ARG A 303 35.31 17.20 27.45
CA ARG A 303 35.59 16.83 26.05
C ARG A 303 34.42 17.17 25.11
N PRO A 304 34.67 17.43 23.82
CA PRO A 304 33.61 17.67 22.85
C PRO A 304 32.91 16.37 22.47
N PHE A 305 31.59 16.42 22.36
CA PHE A 305 30.75 15.29 22.02
C PHE A 305 29.96 15.59 20.75
N ALA A 306 30.39 15.00 19.64
CA ALA A 306 29.82 15.22 18.32
C ALA A 306 28.49 14.45 18.16
N ILE A 307 27.49 15.17 17.66
CA ILE A 307 26.19 14.67 17.25
C ILE A 307 26.19 14.59 15.74
N VAL A 308 26.17 13.37 15.19
CA VAL A 308 26.30 13.12 13.76
C VAL A 308 24.99 12.55 13.23
N LEU A 309 24.44 13.14 12.18
CA LEU A 309 23.25 12.68 11.47
C LEU A 309 23.62 12.39 10.02
N ASP A 310 23.39 11.17 9.55
CA ASP A 310 23.63 10.77 8.15
C ASP A 310 25.05 11.17 7.63
N ASP A 311 26.07 10.92 8.47
CA ASP A 311 27.49 11.27 8.25
C ASP A 311 27.86 12.76 8.32
N GLU A 312 26.92 13.66 8.61
CA GLU A 312 27.16 15.09 8.81
C GLU A 312 27.15 15.47 10.30
N VAL A 313 28.06 16.33 10.73
CA VAL A 313 28.11 16.79 12.13
C VAL A 313 27.11 17.93 12.31
N LEU A 314 26.06 17.70 13.10
CA LEU A 314 25.09 18.73 13.44
C LEU A 314 25.68 19.73 14.43
N SER A 315 26.27 19.22 15.50
CA SER A 315 26.95 20.03 16.52
C SER A 315 27.91 19.19 17.35
N ALA A 316 28.89 19.85 17.96
CA ALA A 316 29.87 19.21 18.85
C ALA A 316 30.02 20.00 20.17
N PRO A 317 28.98 20.03 21.03
CA PRO A 317 29.05 20.71 22.31
C PRO A 317 30.03 20.02 23.28
N ASN A 318 30.60 20.79 24.20
CA ASN A 318 31.42 20.27 25.29
C ASN A 318 30.56 19.71 26.42
N ILE A 319 30.94 18.54 26.93
CA ILE A 319 30.29 17.92 28.10
C ILE A 319 30.67 18.73 29.34
N ARG A 320 29.76 19.54 29.88
CA ARG A 320 30.01 20.37 31.07
C ARG A 320 29.83 19.60 32.37
N GLU A 321 28.80 18.77 32.44
CA GLU A 321 28.45 17.96 33.60
C GLU A 321 27.97 16.56 33.17
N PRO A 322 28.05 15.55 34.05
CA PRO A 322 27.52 14.21 33.76
C PRO A 322 26.00 14.23 33.59
N ILE A 323 25.49 13.71 32.47
CA ILE A 323 24.06 13.71 32.18
C ILE A 323 23.47 12.35 32.55
N LEU A 324 23.02 12.24 33.81
CA LEU A 324 22.45 10.99 34.36
C LEU A 324 20.92 10.88 34.16
N GLY A 325 20.26 11.96 33.74
CA GLY A 325 18.80 12.05 33.61
C GLY A 325 18.21 11.48 32.32
N GLY A 326 19.04 11.02 31.37
CA GLY A 326 18.59 10.45 30.10
C GLY A 326 17.91 11.45 29.15
N GLN A 327 18.06 12.75 29.40
CA GLN A 327 17.57 13.83 28.54
C GLN A 327 18.76 14.64 28.03
N ALA A 328 18.72 15.03 26.77
CA ALA A 328 19.73 15.88 26.17
C ALA A 328 19.07 16.89 25.23
N GLN A 329 19.82 17.94 24.91
CA GLN A 329 19.38 19.00 24.02
C GLN A 329 20.37 19.08 22.86
N ILE A 330 19.85 19.07 21.63
CA ILE A 330 20.61 19.29 20.42
C ILE A 330 20.45 20.76 20.05
N SER A 331 21.51 21.54 20.30
CA SER A 331 21.62 22.94 19.89
C SER A 331 22.36 23.05 18.55
N GLY A 332 22.02 24.06 17.77
CA GLY A 332 22.62 24.39 16.47
C GLY A 332 21.93 25.61 15.85
N ASN A 333 22.36 26.03 14.66
CA ASN A 333 21.73 27.12 13.92
C ASN A 333 20.42 26.68 13.24
N PHE A 334 19.48 26.15 14.02
CA PHE A 334 18.20 25.65 13.51
C PHE A 334 17.18 26.78 13.37
N THR A 335 16.32 26.67 12.36
CA THR A 335 15.07 27.42 12.28
C THR A 335 13.98 26.62 13.00
N VAL A 336 12.83 27.25 13.28
CA VAL A 336 11.69 26.55 13.89
C VAL A 336 11.25 25.36 13.02
N ASP A 337 11.20 25.56 11.71
CA ASP A 337 10.81 24.51 10.76
C ASP A 337 11.85 23.39 10.70
N SER A 338 13.15 23.70 10.63
CA SER A 338 14.18 22.66 10.57
C SER A 338 14.33 21.89 11.89
N ALA A 339 14.10 22.53 13.03
CA ALA A 339 14.03 21.86 14.33
C ALA A 339 12.83 20.92 14.43
N ASN A 340 11.66 21.33 13.90
CA ASN A 340 10.47 20.47 13.83
C ASN A 340 10.70 19.26 12.91
N ASP A 341 11.21 19.47 11.71
CA ASP A 341 11.48 18.39 10.77
C ASP A 341 12.53 17.41 11.35
N LEU A 342 13.58 17.91 11.99
CA LEU A 342 14.55 17.08 12.70
C LEU A 342 13.91 16.29 13.85
N ALA A 343 13.07 16.92 14.67
CA ALA A 343 12.37 16.23 15.76
C ALA A 343 11.47 15.10 15.25
N VAL A 344 10.75 15.31 14.14
CA VAL A 344 9.93 14.28 13.48
C VAL A 344 10.79 13.10 13.02
N LEU A 345 11.93 13.38 12.36
CA LEU A 345 12.85 12.34 11.89
C LEU A 345 13.43 11.52 13.04
N LEU A 346 13.84 12.18 14.13
CA LEU A 346 14.40 11.50 15.30
C LEU A 346 13.37 10.66 16.05
N ARG A 347 12.11 11.13 16.16
CA ARG A 347 11.01 10.39 16.82
C ARG A 347 10.57 9.18 16.01
N ALA A 348 10.53 9.33 14.68
CA ALA A 348 10.22 8.22 13.78
C ALA A 348 11.36 7.19 13.68
N GLY A 349 12.58 7.57 14.05
CA GLY A 349 13.75 6.69 14.07
C GLY A 349 14.42 6.52 12.72
N ALA A 350 15.56 5.83 12.75
CA ALA A 350 16.40 5.61 11.58
C ALA A 350 15.81 4.52 10.66
N LEU A 351 15.92 4.72 9.34
CA LEU A 351 15.62 3.68 8.37
C LEU A 351 16.70 2.58 8.41
N PRO A 352 16.33 1.30 8.32
CA PRO A 352 17.28 0.18 8.29
C PRO A 352 18.09 0.12 6.98
N ALA A 353 17.61 0.78 5.91
CA ALA A 353 18.25 0.86 4.60
C ALA A 353 17.81 2.13 3.88
N THR A 354 18.60 2.58 2.90
CA THR A 354 18.23 3.67 2.00
C THR A 354 17.06 3.25 1.09
N LEU A 355 16.17 4.21 0.79
CA LEU A 355 14.98 3.99 -0.02
C LEU A 355 15.08 4.79 -1.32
N ASN A 356 15.02 4.11 -2.46
CA ASN A 356 15.02 4.72 -3.78
C ASN A 356 13.58 4.94 -4.26
N ILE A 357 13.28 6.10 -4.84
CA ILE A 357 11.94 6.38 -5.40
C ILE A 357 11.90 5.83 -6.83
N ILE A 358 11.01 4.87 -7.06
CA ILE A 358 10.80 4.22 -8.37
C ILE A 358 9.68 4.88 -9.15
N GLU A 359 8.61 5.25 -8.46
CA GLU A 359 7.42 5.86 -9.06
C GLU A 359 6.88 6.96 -8.13
N GLU A 360 6.50 8.09 -8.70
CA GLU A 360 5.77 9.14 -8.00
C GLU A 360 4.55 9.57 -8.82
N ARG A 361 3.42 9.75 -8.14
CA ARG A 361 2.18 10.25 -8.75
C ARG A 361 1.52 11.19 -7.76
N THR A 362 1.27 12.43 -8.18
CA THR A 362 0.58 13.42 -7.34
C THR A 362 -0.64 13.91 -8.08
N VAL A 363 -1.79 13.87 -7.41
CA VAL A 363 -3.07 14.32 -7.96
C VAL A 363 -3.58 15.48 -7.12
N GLY A 364 -3.86 16.61 -7.76
CA GLY A 364 -4.44 17.76 -7.07
C GLY A 364 -5.89 17.47 -6.63
N PRO A 365 -6.34 17.96 -5.45
CA PRO A 365 -7.72 17.77 -5.00
C PRO A 365 -8.78 18.26 -5.99
N GLY A 366 -8.47 19.30 -6.78
CA GLY A 366 -9.37 19.82 -7.81
C GLY A 366 -9.69 18.80 -8.92
N LEU A 367 -8.67 18.13 -9.45
CA LEU A 367 -8.85 17.11 -10.50
C LEU A 367 -9.65 15.90 -9.98
N GLY A 368 -9.43 15.53 -8.71
CA GLY A 368 -10.20 14.48 -8.05
C GLY A 368 -11.67 14.86 -7.86
N ALA A 369 -11.95 16.07 -7.37
CA ALA A 369 -13.31 16.57 -7.20
C ALA A 369 -14.08 16.67 -8.53
N ASP A 370 -13.43 17.17 -9.59
CA ASP A 370 -14.03 17.24 -10.93
C ASP A 370 -14.35 15.85 -11.47
N SER A 371 -13.46 14.88 -11.24
CA SER A 371 -13.67 13.49 -11.62
C SER A 371 -14.79 12.82 -10.85
N ILE A 372 -14.90 13.09 -9.54
CA ILE A 372 -16.04 12.62 -8.72
C ILE A 372 -17.33 13.20 -9.29
N ALA A 373 -17.39 14.52 -9.53
CA ALA A 373 -18.59 15.19 -10.03
C ALA A 373 -19.01 14.65 -11.40
N ALA A 374 -18.07 14.48 -12.32
CA ALA A 374 -18.34 13.90 -13.64
C ALA A 374 -18.82 12.43 -13.54
N GLY A 375 -18.17 11.64 -12.67
CA GLY A 375 -18.55 10.24 -12.41
C GLY A 375 -19.94 10.11 -11.77
N GLU A 376 -20.27 10.98 -10.82
CA GLU A 376 -21.58 11.06 -10.17
C GLU A 376 -22.67 11.43 -11.18
N ILE A 377 -22.44 12.47 -11.99
CA ILE A 377 -23.39 12.89 -13.04
C ILE A 377 -23.61 11.77 -14.05
N ALA A 378 -22.54 11.13 -14.53
CA ALA A 378 -22.64 10.01 -15.46
C ALA A 378 -23.40 8.81 -14.84
N GLY A 379 -23.12 8.50 -13.58
CA GLY A 379 -23.81 7.43 -12.85
C GLY A 379 -25.30 7.71 -12.62
N ILE A 380 -25.66 8.94 -12.26
CA ILE A 380 -27.06 9.36 -12.09
C ILE A 380 -27.81 9.30 -13.41
N ILE A 381 -27.26 9.89 -14.48
CA ILE A 381 -27.89 9.88 -15.80
C ILE A 381 -28.07 8.43 -16.29
N GLY A 382 -27.02 7.61 -16.19
CA GLY A 382 -27.07 6.19 -16.55
C GLY A 382 -28.15 5.43 -15.78
N SER A 383 -28.21 5.64 -14.45
CA SER A 383 -29.21 5.00 -13.58
C SER A 383 -30.63 5.43 -13.93
N ILE A 384 -30.87 6.72 -14.19
CA ILE A 384 -32.18 7.24 -14.60
C ILE A 384 -32.62 6.63 -15.93
N LEU A 385 -31.73 6.58 -16.92
CA LEU A 385 -32.03 5.99 -18.22
C LEU A 385 -32.38 4.51 -18.10
N VAL A 386 -31.65 3.76 -17.27
CA VAL A 386 -31.92 2.34 -17.00
C VAL A 386 -33.27 2.15 -16.29
N VAL A 387 -33.55 2.95 -15.26
CA VAL A 387 -34.83 2.92 -14.54
C VAL A 387 -36.00 3.24 -15.48
N ALA A 388 -35.86 4.28 -16.32
CA ALA A 388 -36.87 4.67 -17.29
C ALA A 388 -37.09 3.58 -18.33
N PHE A 389 -36.02 2.98 -18.86
CA PHE A 389 -36.10 1.84 -19.78
C PHE A 389 -36.84 0.66 -19.16
N MET A 390 -36.52 0.29 -17.92
CA MET A 390 -37.18 -0.83 -17.23
C MET A 390 -38.66 -0.59 -16.98
N LEU A 391 -39.05 0.62 -16.59
CA LEU A 391 -40.45 1.00 -16.44
C LEU A 391 -41.19 0.96 -17.79
N ALA A 392 -40.57 1.51 -18.84
CA ALA A 392 -41.17 1.55 -20.16
C ALA A 392 -41.35 0.14 -20.76
N ALA A 393 -40.32 -0.72 -20.68
CA ALA A 393 -40.33 -2.05 -21.31
C ALA A 393 -41.09 -3.13 -20.50
N TYR A 394 -41.10 -3.02 -19.16
CA TYR A 394 -41.64 -4.08 -18.28
C TYR A 394 -42.77 -3.62 -17.34
N GLY A 395 -43.11 -2.33 -17.31
CA GLY A 395 -44.20 -1.81 -16.49
C GLY A 395 -44.01 -2.11 -15.01
N PHE A 396 -44.97 -2.82 -14.40
CA PHE A 396 -44.91 -3.17 -12.97
C PHE A 396 -43.76 -4.13 -12.62
N LEU A 397 -43.38 -5.05 -13.53
CA LEU A 397 -42.19 -5.89 -13.31
C LEU A 397 -40.90 -5.03 -13.35
N GLY A 398 -40.92 -3.93 -14.11
CA GLY A 398 -39.87 -2.92 -14.08
C GLY A 398 -39.70 -2.27 -12.71
N ILE A 399 -40.80 -1.96 -12.01
CA ILE A 399 -40.74 -1.41 -10.64
C ILE A 399 -40.05 -2.40 -9.69
N ILE A 400 -40.38 -3.69 -9.77
CA ILE A 400 -39.73 -4.72 -8.94
C ILE A 400 -38.21 -4.76 -9.23
N ALA A 401 -37.82 -4.71 -10.51
CA ALA A 401 -36.41 -4.71 -10.89
C ALA A 401 -35.69 -3.45 -10.37
N ASN A 402 -36.34 -2.28 -10.41
CA ASN A 402 -35.76 -1.04 -9.91
C ASN A 402 -35.58 -1.06 -8.38
N ILE A 403 -36.50 -1.66 -7.62
CA ILE A 403 -36.32 -1.86 -6.18
C ILE A 403 -35.11 -2.77 -5.92
N ALA A 404 -34.97 -3.84 -6.69
CA ALA A 404 -33.82 -4.74 -6.58
C ALA A 404 -32.51 -4.05 -6.96
N LEU A 405 -32.53 -3.18 -7.97
CA LEU A 405 -31.38 -2.37 -8.39
C LEU A 405 -30.93 -1.39 -7.30
N VAL A 406 -31.86 -0.68 -6.66
CA VAL A 406 -31.54 0.22 -5.53
C VAL A 406 -30.92 -0.59 -4.38
N ALA A 407 -31.51 -1.73 -4.03
CA ALA A 407 -30.95 -2.61 -3.01
C ALA A 407 -29.54 -3.12 -3.41
N ASN A 408 -29.30 -3.38 -4.69
CA ASN A 408 -27.99 -3.80 -5.20
C ASN A 408 -26.93 -2.71 -5.00
N ILE A 409 -27.21 -1.46 -5.38
CA ILE A 409 -26.30 -0.33 -5.18
C ILE A 409 -25.98 -0.13 -3.69
N VAL A 410 -27.01 -0.15 -2.84
CA VAL A 410 -26.84 -0.03 -1.38
C VAL A 410 -25.93 -1.13 -0.83
N MET A 411 -26.12 -2.37 -1.26
CA MET A 411 -25.26 -3.48 -0.81
C MET A 411 -23.83 -3.38 -1.33
N ILE A 412 -23.60 -2.85 -2.53
CA ILE A 412 -22.23 -2.61 -3.04
C ILE A 412 -21.52 -1.58 -2.14
N VAL A 413 -22.18 -0.46 -1.84
CA VAL A 413 -21.67 0.58 -0.92
C VAL A 413 -21.41 0.01 0.47
N ALA A 414 -22.31 -0.84 0.98
CA ALA A 414 -22.14 -1.51 2.26
C ALA A 414 -20.91 -2.42 2.28
N LEU A 415 -20.70 -3.24 1.25
CA LEU A 415 -19.55 -4.12 1.17
C LEU A 415 -18.23 -3.33 1.07
N LEU A 416 -18.19 -2.27 0.27
CA LEU A 416 -17.01 -1.40 0.20
C LEU A 416 -16.64 -0.81 1.58
N SER A 417 -17.66 -0.38 2.33
CA SER A 417 -17.49 0.19 3.67
C SER A 417 -17.03 -0.85 4.70
N VAL A 418 -17.62 -2.06 4.67
CA VAL A 418 -17.27 -3.15 5.60
C VAL A 418 -15.86 -3.67 5.38
N PHE A 419 -15.44 -3.82 4.11
CA PHE A 419 -14.12 -4.32 3.76
C PHE A 419 -13.04 -3.22 3.73
N GLY A 420 -13.39 -1.96 4.01
CA GLY A 420 -12.47 -0.81 3.92
C GLY A 420 -11.84 -0.64 2.54
N SER A 421 -12.53 -1.11 1.49
CA SER A 421 -11.99 -1.15 0.14
C SER A 421 -12.08 0.21 -0.53
N THR A 422 -10.95 0.65 -1.09
CA THR A 422 -10.81 1.97 -1.69
C THR A 422 -11.64 2.12 -2.97
N LEU A 423 -12.52 3.13 -3.01
CA LEU A 423 -13.27 3.52 -4.20
C LEU A 423 -12.39 4.42 -5.09
N THR A 424 -12.10 3.98 -6.31
CA THR A 424 -11.31 4.73 -7.29
C THR A 424 -12.19 5.23 -8.44
N LEU A 425 -11.66 6.07 -9.33
CA LEU A 425 -12.38 6.53 -10.53
C LEU A 425 -12.79 5.34 -11.44
N PRO A 426 -11.89 4.39 -11.77
CA PRO A 426 -12.30 3.13 -12.39
C PRO A 426 -13.31 2.36 -11.54
N GLY A 427 -13.18 2.38 -10.21
CA GLY A 427 -14.15 1.80 -9.29
C GLY A 427 -15.59 2.29 -9.53
N ILE A 428 -15.78 3.59 -9.71
CA ILE A 428 -17.08 4.21 -10.07
C ILE A 428 -17.58 3.66 -11.42
N ALA A 429 -16.73 3.55 -12.43
CA ALA A 429 -17.09 2.93 -13.71
C ALA A 429 -17.53 1.47 -13.52
N GLY A 430 -16.92 0.72 -12.60
CA GLY A 430 -17.35 -0.62 -12.21
C GLY A 430 -18.74 -0.67 -11.60
N ILE A 431 -19.12 0.33 -10.78
CA ILE A 431 -20.48 0.46 -10.25
C ILE A 431 -21.47 0.73 -11.38
N VAL A 432 -21.16 1.67 -12.28
CA VAL A 432 -22.01 2.00 -13.45
C VAL A 432 -22.20 0.79 -14.36
N LEU A 433 -21.13 0.05 -14.61
CA LEU A 433 -21.17 -1.19 -15.39
C LEU A 433 -22.04 -2.26 -14.71
N THR A 434 -21.93 -2.38 -13.38
CA THR A 434 -22.75 -3.30 -12.58
C THR A 434 -24.23 -2.96 -12.67
N VAL A 435 -24.61 -1.67 -12.66
CA VAL A 435 -26.01 -1.25 -12.83
C VAL A 435 -26.63 -1.82 -14.11
N GLY A 436 -25.88 -1.79 -15.22
CA GLY A 436 -26.30 -2.40 -16.48
C GLY A 436 -26.47 -3.92 -16.38
N MET A 437 -25.47 -4.62 -15.84
CA MET A 437 -25.49 -6.08 -15.68
C MET A 437 -26.59 -6.57 -14.72
N ALA A 438 -26.85 -5.81 -13.65
CA ALA A 438 -27.87 -6.13 -12.66
C ALA A 438 -29.27 -6.11 -13.29
N VAL A 439 -29.51 -5.18 -14.20
CA VAL A 439 -30.76 -5.11 -14.94
C VAL A 439 -30.86 -6.20 -16.01
N ASP A 440 -29.76 -6.55 -16.69
CA ASP A 440 -29.74 -7.64 -17.67
C ASP A 440 -30.20 -8.99 -17.06
N SER A 441 -29.72 -9.30 -15.85
CA SER A 441 -30.18 -10.51 -15.13
C SER A 441 -31.69 -10.51 -14.88
N ASN A 442 -32.28 -9.36 -14.55
CA ASN A 442 -33.73 -9.23 -14.37
C ASN A 442 -34.48 -9.35 -15.71
N VAL A 443 -33.95 -8.77 -16.78
CA VAL A 443 -34.49 -8.89 -18.15
C VAL A 443 -34.55 -10.34 -18.60
N LEU A 444 -33.48 -11.11 -18.40
CA LEU A 444 -33.41 -12.52 -18.76
C LEU A 444 -34.47 -13.35 -18.03
N ILE A 445 -34.67 -13.09 -16.73
CA ILE A 445 -35.73 -13.73 -15.93
C ILE A 445 -37.10 -13.37 -16.52
N TYR A 446 -37.36 -12.10 -16.81
CA TYR A 446 -38.67 -11.65 -17.26
C TYR A 446 -39.05 -12.18 -18.63
N GLU A 447 -38.10 -12.21 -19.56
CA GLU A 447 -38.31 -12.80 -20.88
C GLU A 447 -38.52 -14.32 -20.78
N ARG A 448 -37.76 -15.02 -19.92
CA ARG A 448 -38.00 -16.45 -19.69
C ARG A 448 -39.39 -16.72 -19.10
N ILE A 449 -39.87 -15.86 -18.18
CA ILE A 449 -41.23 -15.96 -17.62
C ILE A 449 -42.29 -15.69 -18.71
N ARG A 450 -42.08 -14.68 -19.57
CA ARG A 450 -42.97 -14.36 -20.70
C ARG A 450 -43.05 -15.52 -21.70
N GLU A 451 -41.92 -16.13 -22.02
CA GLU A 451 -41.84 -17.30 -22.91
C GLU A 451 -42.63 -18.50 -22.35
N GLU A 452 -42.42 -18.86 -21.08
CA GLU A 452 -43.13 -19.99 -20.47
C GLU A 452 -44.62 -19.69 -20.29
N ARG A 453 -45.01 -18.42 -20.16
CA ARG A 453 -46.43 -18.00 -20.17
C ARG A 453 -47.04 -18.13 -21.57
N ARG A 454 -46.31 -17.74 -22.62
CA ARG A 454 -46.72 -17.95 -24.03
C ARG A 454 -46.84 -19.44 -24.37
N ALA A 455 -46.03 -20.29 -23.77
CA ALA A 455 -46.14 -21.75 -23.85
C ALA A 455 -47.36 -22.34 -23.09
N GLY A 456 -48.26 -21.50 -22.56
CA GLY A 456 -49.55 -21.90 -22.00
C GLY A 456 -49.59 -22.13 -20.48
N ARG A 457 -48.45 -22.04 -19.77
CA ARG A 457 -48.40 -22.31 -18.32
C ARG A 457 -49.02 -21.20 -17.49
N SER A 458 -49.69 -21.53 -16.39
CA SER A 458 -50.26 -20.53 -15.47
C SER A 458 -49.22 -19.50 -15.00
N VAL A 459 -49.64 -18.28 -14.63
CA VAL A 459 -48.72 -17.19 -14.20
C VAL A 459 -47.78 -17.65 -13.08
N VAL A 460 -48.31 -18.37 -12.09
CA VAL A 460 -47.53 -18.92 -10.96
C VAL A 460 -46.47 -19.91 -11.44
N GLN A 461 -46.85 -20.83 -12.34
CA GLN A 461 -45.95 -21.86 -12.86
C GLN A 461 -44.91 -21.27 -13.83
N ALA A 462 -45.30 -20.28 -14.64
CA ALA A 462 -44.40 -19.57 -15.54
C ALA A 462 -43.31 -18.83 -14.76
N ILE A 463 -43.67 -18.17 -13.65
CA ILE A 463 -42.69 -17.51 -12.76
C ILE A 463 -41.73 -18.53 -12.16
N ASP A 464 -42.23 -19.61 -11.57
CA ASP A 464 -41.39 -20.59 -10.88
C ASP A 464 -40.39 -21.28 -11.84
N VAL A 465 -40.87 -21.74 -12.99
CA VAL A 465 -40.00 -22.37 -13.99
C VAL A 465 -39.10 -21.35 -14.68
N GLY A 466 -39.58 -20.12 -14.88
CA GLY A 466 -38.78 -19.03 -15.44
C GLY A 466 -37.54 -18.74 -14.60
N PHE A 467 -37.72 -18.60 -13.28
CA PHE A 467 -36.61 -18.44 -12.34
C PHE A 467 -35.67 -19.65 -12.31
N GLN A 468 -36.21 -20.87 -12.28
CA GLN A 468 -35.38 -22.10 -12.26
C GLN A 468 -34.48 -22.21 -13.50
N LYS A 469 -35.03 -21.92 -14.68
CA LYS A 469 -34.28 -22.01 -15.95
C LYS A 469 -33.31 -20.85 -16.13
N ALA A 470 -33.71 -19.63 -15.73
CA ALA A 470 -32.86 -18.44 -15.83
C ALA A 470 -31.65 -18.52 -14.88
N LEU A 471 -31.80 -19.16 -13.71
CA LEU A 471 -30.73 -19.24 -12.70
C LEU A 471 -29.42 -19.80 -13.25
N ALA A 472 -29.49 -20.89 -14.03
CA ALA A 472 -28.29 -21.53 -14.57
C ALA A 472 -27.51 -20.56 -15.48
N THR A 473 -28.20 -19.86 -16.38
CA THR A 473 -27.60 -18.87 -17.28
C THR A 473 -27.05 -17.64 -16.53
N ILE A 474 -27.77 -17.17 -15.51
CA ILE A 474 -27.33 -16.02 -14.69
C ILE A 474 -26.07 -16.38 -13.90
N ILE A 475 -26.05 -17.56 -13.28
CA ILE A 475 -24.87 -18.02 -12.53
C ILE A 475 -23.68 -18.19 -13.48
N ASP A 476 -23.87 -18.81 -14.64
CA ASP A 476 -22.80 -19.05 -15.63
C ASP A 476 -22.16 -17.73 -16.12
N ALA A 477 -23.00 -16.76 -16.53
CA ALA A 477 -22.53 -15.45 -16.96
C ALA A 477 -21.80 -14.68 -15.84
N ASN A 478 -22.36 -14.68 -14.63
CA ASN A 478 -21.77 -13.97 -13.50
C ASN A 478 -20.49 -14.62 -12.97
N ILE A 479 -20.41 -15.96 -12.92
CA ILE A 479 -19.18 -16.66 -12.53
C ILE A 479 -18.06 -16.37 -13.53
N THR A 480 -18.35 -16.37 -14.83
CA THR A 480 -17.36 -16.05 -15.86
C THR A 480 -16.79 -14.64 -15.68
N THR A 481 -17.65 -13.66 -15.43
CA THR A 481 -17.21 -12.28 -15.15
C THR A 481 -16.48 -12.18 -13.80
N LEU A 482 -16.88 -12.95 -12.79
CA LEU A 482 -16.22 -12.98 -11.49
C LEU A 482 -14.79 -13.54 -11.60
N ILE A 483 -14.57 -14.55 -12.43
CA ILE A 483 -13.23 -15.08 -12.71
C ILE A 483 -12.35 -13.97 -13.30
N ALA A 484 -12.87 -13.20 -14.27
CA ALA A 484 -12.15 -12.07 -14.83
C ALA A 484 -11.85 -11.00 -13.76
N ALA A 485 -12.80 -10.69 -12.89
CA ALA A 485 -12.60 -9.76 -11.78
C ALA A 485 -11.51 -10.24 -10.80
N VAL A 486 -11.47 -11.53 -10.46
CA VAL A 486 -10.43 -12.10 -9.59
C VAL A 486 -9.04 -12.01 -10.25
N VAL A 487 -8.95 -12.28 -11.55
CA VAL A 487 -7.69 -12.13 -12.31
C VAL A 487 -7.24 -10.65 -12.34
N LEU A 488 -8.17 -9.72 -12.58
CA LEU A 488 -7.87 -8.29 -12.52
C LEU A 488 -7.46 -7.83 -11.12
N PHE A 489 -8.01 -8.43 -10.06
CA PHE A 489 -7.63 -8.12 -8.68
C PHE A 489 -6.23 -8.64 -8.32
N SER A 490 -5.85 -9.82 -8.83
CA SER A 490 -4.55 -10.42 -8.52
C SER A 490 -3.40 -9.85 -9.35
N LEU A 491 -3.66 -9.48 -10.61
CA LEU A 491 -2.65 -8.98 -11.54
C LEU A 491 -2.69 -7.46 -11.75
N GLY A 492 -3.79 -6.80 -11.41
CA GLY A 492 -3.97 -5.36 -11.60
C GLY A 492 -3.27 -4.53 -10.53
N SER A 493 -2.74 -3.37 -10.92
CA SER A 493 -2.15 -2.38 -10.03
C SER A 493 -3.13 -1.25 -9.68
N GLY A 494 -2.96 -0.66 -8.49
CA GLY A 494 -3.63 0.56 -8.02
C GLY A 494 -5.12 0.70 -8.44
N PRO A 495 -5.46 1.60 -9.39
CA PRO A 495 -6.85 1.87 -9.80
C PRO A 495 -7.60 0.66 -10.39
N VAL A 496 -6.91 -0.22 -11.12
CA VAL A 496 -7.52 -1.41 -11.76
C VAL A 496 -7.97 -2.41 -10.71
N ARG A 497 -7.22 -2.53 -9.62
CA ARG A 497 -7.60 -3.36 -8.46
C ARG A 497 -8.89 -2.83 -7.82
N GLY A 498 -9.05 -1.52 -7.71
CA GLY A 498 -10.29 -0.88 -7.26
C GLY A 498 -11.50 -1.22 -8.14
N PHE A 499 -11.35 -1.14 -9.46
CA PHE A 499 -12.37 -1.59 -10.42
C PHE A 499 -12.74 -3.07 -10.26
N ALA A 500 -11.74 -3.93 -10.07
CA ALA A 500 -11.96 -5.36 -9.88
C ALA A 500 -12.78 -5.66 -8.62
N VAL A 501 -12.51 -4.96 -7.51
CA VAL A 501 -13.26 -5.12 -6.26
C VAL A 501 -14.71 -4.66 -6.41
N THR A 502 -14.95 -3.49 -7.02
CA THR A 502 -16.33 -3.00 -7.21
C THR A 502 -17.12 -3.92 -8.13
N LEU A 503 -16.50 -4.43 -9.20
CA LEU A 503 -17.10 -5.41 -10.11
C LEU A 503 -17.42 -6.73 -9.39
N ALA A 504 -16.50 -7.27 -8.59
CA ALA A 504 -16.70 -8.52 -7.85
C ALA A 504 -17.85 -8.41 -6.85
N PHE A 505 -17.88 -7.34 -6.03
CA PHE A 505 -19.00 -7.07 -5.13
C PHE A 505 -20.30 -6.84 -5.88
N GLY A 506 -20.24 -6.13 -7.02
CA GLY A 506 -21.37 -5.94 -7.92
C GLY A 506 -21.99 -7.24 -8.40
N ILE A 507 -21.16 -8.19 -8.82
CA ILE A 507 -21.60 -9.51 -9.30
C ILE A 507 -22.23 -10.33 -8.17
N VAL A 508 -21.57 -10.42 -7.01
CA VAL A 508 -22.06 -11.19 -5.86
C VAL A 508 -23.40 -10.65 -5.37
N THR A 509 -23.50 -9.33 -5.25
CA THR A 509 -24.75 -8.67 -4.85
C THR A 509 -25.85 -8.81 -5.90
N THR A 510 -25.50 -8.82 -7.19
CA THR A 510 -26.45 -8.98 -8.30
C THR A 510 -27.11 -10.35 -8.30
N VAL A 511 -26.34 -11.43 -8.08
CA VAL A 511 -26.91 -12.78 -7.97
C VAL A 511 -27.91 -12.84 -6.81
N PHE A 512 -27.59 -12.21 -5.68
CA PHE A 512 -28.51 -12.14 -4.54
C PHE A 512 -29.77 -11.32 -4.87
N THR A 513 -29.63 -10.11 -5.41
CA THR A 513 -30.79 -9.24 -5.68
C THR A 513 -31.67 -9.78 -6.80
N ALA A 514 -31.08 -10.13 -7.95
CA ALA A 514 -31.82 -10.59 -9.12
C ALA A 514 -32.53 -11.94 -8.89
N PHE A 515 -31.92 -12.86 -8.13
CA PHE A 515 -32.55 -14.16 -7.88
C PHE A 515 -33.33 -14.22 -6.57
N THR A 516 -32.77 -13.75 -5.47
CA THR A 516 -33.37 -13.97 -4.14
C THR A 516 -34.40 -12.89 -3.83
N LEU A 517 -34.00 -11.62 -3.91
CA LEU A 517 -34.87 -10.49 -3.58
C LEU A 517 -36.00 -10.32 -4.62
N THR A 518 -35.67 -10.29 -5.92
CA THR A 518 -36.66 -10.15 -6.99
C THR A 518 -37.67 -11.31 -7.01
N ARG A 519 -37.24 -12.56 -6.77
CA ARG A 519 -38.16 -13.71 -6.66
C ARG A 519 -39.08 -13.58 -5.46
N TRP A 520 -38.58 -13.10 -4.32
CA TRP A 520 -39.41 -12.85 -3.14
C TRP A 520 -40.44 -11.74 -3.40
N LEU A 521 -40.02 -10.62 -3.97
CA LEU A 521 -40.91 -9.50 -4.33
C LEU A 521 -42.00 -9.94 -5.31
N MET A 522 -41.65 -10.73 -6.33
CA MET A 522 -42.62 -11.30 -7.25
C MET A 522 -43.58 -12.29 -6.56
N ALA A 523 -43.06 -13.16 -5.71
CA ALA A 523 -43.88 -14.13 -4.97
C ALA A 523 -44.92 -13.43 -4.09
N GLU A 524 -44.52 -12.37 -3.39
CA GLU A 524 -45.42 -11.58 -2.55
C GLU A 524 -46.46 -10.82 -3.38
N TRP A 525 -46.06 -10.24 -4.51
CA TRP A 525 -46.98 -9.61 -5.44
C TRP A 525 -48.05 -10.58 -5.98
N VAL A 526 -47.64 -11.77 -6.45
CA VAL A 526 -48.56 -12.80 -6.95
C VAL A 526 -49.52 -13.25 -5.86
N ARG A 527 -49.03 -13.40 -4.62
CA ARG A 527 -49.84 -13.80 -3.46
C ARG A 527 -50.93 -12.78 -3.13
N ARG A 528 -50.59 -11.48 -3.16
CA ARG A 528 -51.51 -10.38 -2.82
C ARG A 528 -52.49 -10.05 -3.95
N LYS A 529 -52.01 -9.86 -5.18
CA LYS A 529 -52.83 -9.38 -6.31
C LYS A 529 -53.49 -10.48 -7.14
N ARG A 530 -53.02 -11.74 -7.05
CA ARG A 530 -53.51 -12.88 -7.85
C ARG A 530 -53.78 -12.53 -9.33
N PRO A 531 -52.78 -11.99 -10.04
CA PRO A 531 -52.94 -11.50 -11.41
C PRO A 531 -53.25 -12.66 -12.38
N LYS A 532 -54.21 -12.44 -13.29
CA LYS A 532 -54.56 -13.40 -14.35
C LYS A 532 -53.61 -13.33 -15.56
N GLU A 533 -52.97 -12.18 -15.76
CA GLU A 533 -51.99 -11.94 -16.83
C GLU A 533 -50.74 -11.23 -16.30
N LEU A 534 -49.62 -11.36 -17.01
CA LEU A 534 -48.41 -10.62 -16.71
C LEU A 534 -48.61 -9.13 -17.08
N PRO A 535 -48.06 -8.18 -16.31
CA PRO A 535 -48.13 -6.76 -16.64
C PRO A 535 -47.45 -6.53 -17.99
N LYS A 536 -48.17 -5.90 -18.92
CA LYS A 536 -47.60 -5.48 -20.20
C LYS A 536 -46.79 -4.21 -20.00
N GLY A 537 -45.63 -4.12 -20.66
CA GLY A 537 -44.86 -2.88 -20.74
C GLY A 537 -45.57 -1.85 -21.61
N PHE A 538 -45.25 -0.57 -21.41
CA PHE A 538 -45.75 0.53 -22.22
C PHE A 538 -45.11 0.56 -23.61
N LEU A 539 -43.86 0.09 -23.73
CA LEU A 539 -43.18 -0.11 -25.01
C LEU A 539 -43.25 -1.57 -25.46
N HIS A 540 -43.59 -1.79 -26.73
CA HIS A 540 -43.45 -3.09 -27.41
C HIS A 540 -42.36 -2.94 -28.47
N LEU A 541 -41.09 -3.12 -28.06
CA LEU A 541 -39.93 -2.92 -28.94
C LEU A 541 -39.82 -3.97 -30.05
N VAL A 542 -40.30 -5.19 -29.82
CA VAL A 542 -40.18 -6.30 -30.78
C VAL A 542 -41.51 -7.05 -30.87
N PRO A 543 -42.02 -7.31 -32.09
CA PRO A 543 -43.21 -8.15 -32.29
C PRO A 543 -43.02 -9.55 -31.70
N ASP A 544 -44.08 -10.11 -31.12
CA ASP A 544 -44.06 -11.39 -30.38
C ASP A 544 -43.54 -12.58 -31.21
N VAL A 545 -43.67 -12.52 -32.54
CA VAL A 545 -43.13 -13.50 -33.48
C VAL A 545 -42.41 -12.75 -34.59
N THR A 546 -41.09 -12.63 -34.46
CA THR A 546 -40.24 -12.03 -35.50
C THR A 546 -39.36 -13.10 -36.12
N LYS A 547 -39.48 -13.33 -37.43
CA LYS A 547 -38.62 -14.26 -38.18
C LYS A 547 -37.60 -13.45 -38.99
N ILE A 548 -36.53 -13.03 -38.35
CA ILE A 548 -35.42 -12.36 -39.05
C ILE A 548 -34.49 -13.44 -39.62
N PRO A 549 -34.26 -13.49 -40.94
CA PRO A 549 -33.42 -14.51 -41.57
C PRO A 549 -31.92 -14.17 -41.41
N PHE A 550 -31.40 -14.20 -40.19
CA PHE A 550 -29.97 -13.94 -39.90
C PHE A 550 -29.02 -14.80 -40.74
N MET A 551 -29.41 -16.04 -41.05
CA MET A 551 -28.62 -16.96 -41.88
C MET A 551 -28.50 -16.54 -43.36
N ALA A 552 -29.43 -15.72 -43.88
CA ALA A 552 -29.37 -15.24 -45.26
C ALA A 552 -28.34 -14.12 -45.42
N ILE A 553 -28.20 -13.25 -44.41
CA ILE A 553 -27.31 -12.08 -44.43
C ILE A 553 -25.90 -12.45 -43.92
N ARG A 554 -25.72 -13.64 -43.32
CA ARG A 554 -24.47 -14.08 -42.68
C ARG A 554 -23.20 -13.87 -43.52
N LYS A 555 -23.27 -14.07 -44.84
CA LYS A 555 -22.10 -13.95 -45.72
C LYS A 555 -21.62 -12.49 -45.77
N TRP A 556 -22.54 -11.54 -45.85
CA TRP A 556 -22.24 -10.11 -45.89
C TRP A 556 -21.79 -9.60 -44.52
N THR A 557 -22.47 -10.00 -43.44
CA THR A 557 -22.10 -9.60 -42.08
C THR A 557 -20.75 -10.18 -41.67
N PHE A 558 -20.48 -11.46 -41.96
CA PHE A 558 -19.17 -12.05 -41.69
C PHE A 558 -18.07 -11.46 -42.56
N ALA A 559 -18.32 -11.23 -43.86
CA ALA A 559 -17.34 -10.56 -44.71
C ALA A 559 -17.02 -9.15 -44.19
N ALA A 560 -18.03 -8.36 -43.79
CA ALA A 560 -17.84 -7.04 -43.22
C ALA A 560 -17.11 -7.08 -41.86
N SER A 561 -17.50 -7.98 -40.95
CA SER A 561 -16.82 -8.14 -39.65
C SER A 561 -15.39 -8.64 -39.80
N ILE A 562 -15.12 -9.56 -40.73
CA ILE A 562 -13.76 -10.02 -41.05
C ILE A 562 -12.95 -8.87 -41.64
N ALA A 563 -13.49 -8.14 -42.61
CA ALA A 563 -12.81 -6.99 -43.20
C ALA A 563 -12.51 -5.92 -42.15
N ALA A 564 -13.46 -5.61 -41.27
CA ALA A 564 -13.26 -4.67 -40.16
C ALA A 564 -12.22 -5.17 -39.15
N SER A 565 -12.21 -6.47 -38.83
CA SER A 565 -11.23 -7.07 -37.93
C SER A 565 -9.83 -7.08 -38.53
N ILE A 566 -9.70 -7.39 -39.82
CA ILE A 566 -8.44 -7.31 -40.56
C ILE A 566 -7.98 -5.86 -40.64
N ALA A 567 -8.88 -4.91 -40.94
CA ALA A 567 -8.55 -3.48 -40.94
C ALA A 567 -8.07 -3.00 -39.57
N ALA A 568 -8.70 -3.46 -38.48
CA ALA A 568 -8.27 -3.16 -37.12
C ALA A 568 -6.90 -3.78 -36.79
N LEU A 569 -6.64 -5.04 -37.20
CA LEU A 569 -5.34 -5.70 -37.02
C LEU A 569 -4.24 -5.04 -37.85
N VAL A 570 -4.51 -4.70 -39.11
CA VAL A 570 -3.58 -3.97 -39.98
C VAL A 570 -3.32 -2.57 -39.43
N GLY A 571 -4.36 -1.90 -38.95
CA GLY A 571 -4.24 -0.62 -38.25
C GLY A 571 -3.36 -0.75 -37.01
N PHE A 572 -3.60 -1.74 -36.16
CA PHE A 572 -2.79 -2.00 -34.97
C PHE A 572 -1.32 -2.33 -35.29
N ALA A 573 -1.07 -3.02 -36.41
CA ALA A 573 0.29 -3.38 -36.82
C ALA A 573 1.04 -2.23 -37.53
N THR A 574 0.33 -1.33 -38.21
CA THR A 574 0.95 -0.24 -39.00
C THR A 574 0.97 1.10 -38.27
N LEU A 575 0.00 1.37 -37.40
CA LEU A 575 -0.06 2.56 -36.56
C LEU A 575 0.53 2.24 -35.20
N SER A 576 1.58 2.95 -34.81
CA SER A 576 2.09 2.93 -33.45
C SER A 576 1.01 3.36 -32.46
N MET A 577 0.76 2.57 -31.41
CA MET A 577 -0.12 2.99 -30.33
C MET A 577 0.50 4.14 -29.54
N ASN A 578 -0.35 5.08 -29.11
CA ASN A 578 0.05 6.09 -28.14
C ASN A 578 0.01 5.46 -26.74
N TYR A 579 1.12 4.84 -26.36
CA TYR A 579 1.26 4.21 -25.05
C TYR A 579 1.31 5.27 -23.94
N GLY A 580 0.58 5.02 -22.84
CA GLY A 580 0.69 5.84 -21.64
C GLY A 580 2.03 5.62 -20.91
N ILE A 581 2.29 6.49 -19.94
CA ILE A 581 3.50 6.43 -19.10
C ILE A 581 3.68 5.10 -18.38
N ASP A 582 2.59 4.36 -18.14
CA ASP A 582 2.61 3.04 -17.52
C ASP A 582 3.43 2.01 -18.35
N PHE A 583 3.59 2.23 -19.66
CA PHE A 583 4.34 1.34 -20.55
C PHE A 583 5.66 1.95 -21.05
N THR A 584 5.68 3.26 -21.32
CA THR A 584 6.88 3.92 -21.88
C THR A 584 7.83 4.42 -20.81
N GLY A 585 7.39 4.54 -19.56
CA GLY A 585 8.03 5.39 -18.58
C GLY A 585 7.95 6.88 -18.98
N GLY A 586 8.46 7.75 -18.11
CA GLY A 586 8.51 9.19 -18.34
C GLY A 586 7.70 9.99 -17.30
N THR A 587 7.44 11.26 -17.62
CA THR A 587 6.75 12.19 -16.73
C THR A 587 5.51 12.73 -17.43
N LEU A 588 4.33 12.52 -16.82
CA LEU A 588 3.08 13.11 -17.25
C LEU A 588 2.71 14.24 -16.29
N ILE A 589 2.53 15.45 -16.82
CA ILE A 589 2.09 16.61 -16.03
C ILE A 589 0.84 17.17 -16.68
N GLU A 590 -0.26 17.19 -15.94
CA GLU A 590 -1.50 17.84 -16.36
C GLU A 590 -1.49 19.29 -15.86
N VAL A 591 -1.55 20.24 -16.79
CA VAL A 591 -1.47 21.67 -16.48
C VAL A 591 -2.81 22.32 -16.81
N GLN A 592 -3.46 22.89 -15.80
CA GLN A 592 -4.66 23.70 -15.99
C GLN A 592 -4.26 25.17 -16.12
N ALA A 593 -4.40 25.74 -17.31
CA ALA A 593 -4.24 27.17 -17.52
C ALA A 593 -5.49 27.91 -17.02
N LYS A 594 -5.32 29.06 -16.35
CA LYS A 594 -6.43 29.98 -16.06
C LYS A 594 -6.89 30.61 -17.37
N GLY A 595 -7.89 29.99 -18.00
CA GLY A 595 -8.61 30.52 -19.16
C GLY A 595 -9.79 31.38 -18.75
#